data_AF-A0A0C1J3V1-F1
#
_entry.id   AF-A0A0C1J3V1-F1
#
_cell.length_a   1.000
_cell.length_b   1.000
_cell.length_c   1.000
_cell.angle_alpha   90.00
_cell.angle_beta   90.00
_cell.angle_gamma   90.00
#
_symmetry.space_group_name_H-M   'P 1'
#
loop_
_entity.id
_entity.type
_entity.pdbx_description
1 polymer ?
#
loop_
_entity_poly.entity_id
_entity_poly.type
_entity_poly.pdbx_seq_one_letter_code
_entity_poly.pdbx_strand_id
1 'polypeptide(L)'
;MVLPVMLIGLTLYVLIGLLLGFLIGLLIPALSFIVAFLIVASSTVIPVLLGTRFGLQAMDIRPSNRVRGLVLPAIVYGAVQGVGMTAIFGLMAAFSAALVSPELLNLNQTTEQALGYMETAWAIPAALALIAVFLSICSIRASLLVPIASASIGRDPDGLTYTPFRHFRASFGPLFALTVTSYVGAIILYSCIIILTIVSGMAQTLVADVQEFANMTKGTAPLRPIWSLVILWVVYALIGIWAFSLQCAGGVVGYLDLKTKAETKKPFMPTQPKPQQTPPPVAKSGPKLSSDELRALRKSRQATEA
;
A
#
# COMPACT_ATOMS: atom_id res chain seq x y z
N MET A 1 -7.29 0.58 -19.20
CA MET A 1 -6.78 -0.81 -19.17
C MET A 1 -5.93 -1.17 -17.96
N VAL A 2 -5.64 -0.25 -17.02
CA VAL A 2 -4.69 -0.54 -15.94
C VAL A 2 -5.32 -1.24 -14.73
N LEU A 3 -6.61 -0.99 -14.47
CA LEU A 3 -7.34 -1.57 -13.33
C LEU A 3 -7.47 -3.11 -13.41
N PRO A 4 -7.83 -3.73 -14.56
CA PRO A 4 -7.87 -5.20 -14.67
C PRO A 4 -6.48 -5.83 -14.48
N VAL A 5 -5.44 -5.22 -15.05
CA VAL A 5 -4.06 -5.69 -14.93
C VAL A 5 -3.55 -5.57 -13.50
N MET A 6 -3.92 -4.51 -12.78
CA MET A 6 -3.60 -4.34 -11.37
C MET A 6 -4.30 -5.39 -10.50
N LEU A 7 -5.57 -5.67 -10.77
CA LEU A 7 -6.35 -6.66 -10.01
C LEU A 7 -5.77 -8.06 -10.22
N ILE A 8 -5.52 -8.46 -11.48
CA ILE A 8 -4.85 -9.73 -11.81
C ILE A 8 -3.46 -9.80 -11.18
N GLY A 9 -2.67 -8.72 -11.29
CA GLY A 9 -1.33 -8.65 -10.72
C GLY A 9 -1.31 -8.77 -9.19
N LEU A 10 -2.27 -8.15 -8.51
CA LEU A 10 -2.43 -8.24 -7.05
C LEU A 10 -2.87 -9.65 -6.64
N THR A 11 -3.84 -10.24 -7.34
CA THR A 11 -4.29 -11.61 -7.09
C THR A 11 -3.15 -12.60 -7.28
N LEU A 12 -2.38 -12.49 -8.36
CA LEU A 12 -1.20 -13.32 -8.60
C LEU A 12 -0.12 -13.09 -7.54
N TYR A 13 0.12 -11.83 -7.12
CA TYR A 13 1.06 -11.52 -6.06
C TYR A 13 0.70 -12.20 -4.73
N VAL A 14 -0.57 -12.11 -4.33
CA VAL A 14 -1.08 -12.76 -3.12
C VAL A 14 -1.00 -14.28 -3.26
N LEU A 15 -1.40 -14.84 -4.40
CA LEU A 15 -1.35 -16.29 -4.65
C LEU A 15 0.09 -16.83 -4.59
N ILE A 16 1.02 -16.19 -5.30
CA ILE A 16 2.45 -16.54 -5.30
C ILE A 16 3.02 -16.42 -3.90
N GLY A 17 2.66 -15.34 -3.20
CA GLY A 17 3.07 -15.15 -1.83
C GLY A 17 2.56 -16.24 -0.88
N LEU A 18 1.28 -16.60 -0.96
CA LEU A 18 0.71 -17.69 -0.17
C LEU A 18 1.38 -19.03 -0.48
N LEU A 19 1.64 -19.32 -1.74
CA LEU A 19 2.36 -20.54 -2.16
C LEU A 19 3.79 -20.57 -1.60
N LEU A 20 4.53 -19.47 -1.71
CA LEU A 20 5.88 -19.33 -1.13
C LEU A 20 5.85 -19.47 0.38
N GLY A 21 4.90 -18.82 1.05
CA GLY A 21 4.69 -18.94 2.48
C GLY A 21 4.43 -20.38 2.89
N PHE A 22 3.55 -21.09 2.16
CA PHE A 22 3.26 -22.51 2.38
C PHE A 22 4.51 -23.39 2.22
N LEU A 23 5.26 -23.24 1.11
CA LEU A 23 6.49 -24.00 0.86
C LEU A 23 7.56 -23.76 1.93
N ILE A 24 7.75 -22.51 2.34
CA ILE A 24 8.67 -22.15 3.42
C ILE A 24 8.17 -22.73 4.76
N GLY A 25 6.85 -22.77 4.97
CA GLY A 25 6.23 -23.32 6.18
C GLY A 25 6.39 -24.80 6.37
N LEU A 26 6.55 -25.56 5.27
CA LEU A 26 6.91 -26.98 5.35
C LEU A 26 8.30 -27.20 5.96
N LEU A 27 9.22 -26.26 5.76
CA LEU A 27 10.59 -26.35 6.28
C LEU A 27 10.73 -25.66 7.64
N ILE A 28 10.19 -24.45 7.76
CA ILE A 28 10.33 -23.59 8.94
C ILE A 28 8.98 -22.88 9.20
N PRO A 29 8.10 -23.47 10.03
CA PRO A 29 6.77 -22.92 10.29
C PRO A 29 6.79 -21.46 10.75
N ALA A 30 7.74 -21.08 11.62
CA ALA A 30 7.89 -19.70 12.08
C ALA A 30 8.19 -18.69 10.96
N LEU A 31 8.99 -19.09 9.96
CA LEU A 31 9.35 -18.22 8.84
C LEU A 31 8.16 -18.01 7.89
N SER A 32 7.29 -19.02 7.75
CA SER A 32 6.07 -18.90 6.94
C SER A 32 5.13 -17.83 7.46
N PHE A 33 5.02 -17.71 8.79
CA PHE A 33 4.19 -16.70 9.42
C PHE A 33 4.70 -15.30 9.11
N ILE A 34 6.02 -15.08 9.20
CA ILE A 34 6.66 -13.80 8.86
C ILE A 34 6.47 -13.47 7.39
N VAL A 35 6.66 -14.44 6.49
CA VAL A 35 6.51 -14.26 5.04
C VAL A 35 5.06 -13.94 4.67
N ALA A 36 4.11 -14.75 5.15
CA ALA A 36 2.68 -14.52 4.93
C ALA A 36 2.25 -13.14 5.45
N PHE A 37 2.73 -12.77 6.63
CA PHE A 37 2.50 -11.44 7.20
C PHE A 37 3.03 -10.32 6.31
N LEU A 38 4.26 -10.41 5.81
CA LEU A 38 4.84 -9.40 4.91
C LEU A 38 4.09 -9.30 3.57
N ILE A 39 3.63 -10.43 3.03
CA ILE A 39 2.83 -10.47 1.80
C ILE A 39 1.47 -9.81 2.01
N VAL A 40 0.77 -10.16 3.09
CA VAL A 40 -0.52 -9.54 3.43
C VAL A 40 -0.32 -8.05 3.66
N ALA A 41 0.70 -7.65 4.41
CA ALA A 41 0.96 -6.26 4.72
C ALA A 41 1.30 -5.44 3.46
N SER A 42 2.16 -5.95 2.57
CA SER A 42 2.49 -5.32 1.29
C SER A 42 1.35 -5.30 0.28
N SER A 43 0.46 -6.30 0.30
CA SER A 43 -0.74 -6.33 -0.57
C SER A 43 -1.66 -5.11 -0.37
N THR A 44 -1.65 -4.50 0.82
CA THR A 44 -2.46 -3.31 1.13
C THR A 44 -1.83 -1.99 0.64
N VAL A 45 -0.55 -2.01 0.27
CA VAL A 45 0.23 -0.83 -0.14
C VAL A 45 0.48 -0.81 -1.65
N ILE A 46 0.67 -1.97 -2.29
CA ILE A 46 0.87 -2.06 -3.74
C ILE A 46 -0.23 -1.32 -4.52
N PRO A 47 -1.53 -1.55 -4.25
CA PRO A 47 -2.58 -0.81 -4.93
C PRO A 47 -2.40 0.68 -4.74
N VAL A 48 -2.10 1.16 -3.52
CA VAL A 48 -1.98 2.59 -3.19
C VAL A 48 -0.86 3.25 -3.97
N LEU A 49 0.28 2.58 -4.07
CA LEU A 49 1.41 3.06 -4.88
C LEU A 49 1.01 3.22 -6.34
N LEU A 50 0.26 2.26 -6.90
CA LEU A 50 -0.21 2.32 -8.28
C LEU A 50 -1.28 3.42 -8.45
N GLY A 51 -2.25 3.49 -7.54
CA GLY A 51 -3.32 4.50 -7.56
C GLY A 51 -2.78 5.92 -7.43
N THR A 52 -1.87 6.16 -6.50
CA THR A 52 -1.19 7.46 -6.35
C THR A 52 -0.34 7.80 -7.56
N ARG A 53 0.38 6.84 -8.15
CA ARG A 53 1.12 7.04 -9.41
C ARG A 53 0.20 7.46 -10.55
N PHE A 54 -0.92 6.78 -10.77
CA PHE A 54 -1.87 7.17 -11.82
C PHE A 54 -2.49 8.54 -11.55
N GLY A 55 -2.84 8.84 -10.29
CA GLY A 55 -3.34 10.15 -9.91
C GLY A 55 -2.33 11.27 -10.18
N LEU A 56 -1.04 11.04 -9.90
CA LEU A 56 0.02 12.02 -10.17
C LEU A 56 0.33 12.14 -11.67
N GLN A 57 0.25 11.04 -12.43
CA GLN A 57 0.35 11.06 -13.88
C GLN A 57 -0.81 11.82 -14.53
N ALA A 58 -2.02 11.74 -13.97
CA ALA A 58 -3.16 12.54 -14.41
C ALA A 58 -2.98 14.04 -14.15
N MET A 59 -2.07 14.41 -13.26
CA MET A 59 -1.67 15.79 -12.95
C MET A 59 -0.35 16.18 -13.65
N ASP A 60 -0.02 15.50 -14.76
CA ASP A 60 1.18 15.71 -15.58
C ASP A 60 2.53 15.54 -14.86
N ILE A 61 2.56 14.89 -13.69
CA ILE A 61 3.81 14.58 -13.00
C ILE A 61 4.37 13.26 -13.52
N ARG A 62 5.49 13.35 -14.24
CA ARG A 62 6.16 12.18 -14.83
C ARG A 62 6.92 11.38 -13.76
N PRO A 63 6.65 10.07 -13.62
CA PRO A 63 7.39 9.21 -12.71
C PRO A 63 8.83 9.01 -13.20
N SER A 64 9.78 9.09 -12.27
CA SER A 64 11.19 8.79 -12.54
C SER A 64 11.49 7.30 -12.50
N ASN A 65 10.74 6.54 -11.68
CA ASN A 65 10.97 5.12 -11.45
C ASN A 65 10.13 4.20 -12.35
N ARG A 66 10.72 3.08 -12.77
CA ARG A 66 10.01 1.97 -13.42
C ARG A 66 9.07 1.29 -12.42
N VAL A 67 8.00 0.65 -12.89
CA VAL A 67 7.02 -0.06 -12.05
C VAL A 67 7.68 -1.13 -11.17
N ARG A 68 8.69 -1.84 -11.68
CA ARG A 68 9.49 -2.81 -10.90
C ARG A 68 10.17 -2.18 -9.68
N GLY A 69 10.54 -0.90 -9.76
CA GLY A 69 11.12 -0.16 -8.64
C GLY A 69 10.14 0.17 -7.52
N LEU A 70 8.84 -0.06 -7.71
CA LEU A 70 7.81 0.15 -6.69
C LEU A 70 7.67 -1.02 -5.70
N VAL A 71 8.19 -2.20 -6.05
CA VAL A 71 8.08 -3.40 -5.21
C VAL A 71 8.76 -3.21 -3.86
N LEU A 72 9.97 -2.65 -3.85
CA LEU A 72 10.72 -2.44 -2.62
C LEU A 72 10.02 -1.43 -1.68
N PRO A 73 9.61 -0.23 -2.12
CA PRO A 73 8.79 0.65 -1.30
C PRO A 73 7.50 -0.01 -0.80
N ALA A 74 6.82 -0.79 -1.64
CA ALA A 74 5.60 -1.49 -1.24
C ALA A 74 5.84 -2.46 -0.09
N ILE A 75 6.94 -3.21 -0.12
CA ILE A 75 7.33 -4.13 0.96
C ILE A 75 7.69 -3.34 2.22
N VAL A 76 8.48 -2.27 2.11
CA VAL A 76 8.92 -1.48 3.28
C VAL A 76 7.73 -0.82 3.97
N TYR A 77 6.89 -0.10 3.22
CA TYR A 77 5.70 0.55 3.79
C TYR A 77 4.64 -0.46 4.24
N GLY A 78 4.50 -1.57 3.50
CA GLY A 78 3.68 -2.69 3.92
C GLY A 78 4.13 -3.25 5.26
N ALA A 79 5.41 -3.57 5.40
CA ALA A 79 5.99 -4.06 6.64
C ALA A 79 5.79 -3.09 7.81
N VAL A 80 6.03 -1.78 7.61
CA VAL A 80 5.79 -0.78 8.66
C VAL A 80 4.32 -0.71 9.06
N GLN A 81 3.40 -0.71 8.07
CA GLN A 81 1.97 -0.72 8.35
C GLN A 81 1.55 -2.01 9.07
N GLY A 82 2.04 -3.15 8.63
CA GLY A 82 1.81 -4.45 9.23
C GLY A 82 2.31 -4.51 10.66
N VAL A 83 3.56 -4.15 10.92
CA VAL A 83 4.15 -4.16 12.28
C VAL A 83 3.37 -3.25 13.21
N GLY A 84 2.99 -2.05 12.73
CA GLY A 84 2.12 -1.15 13.48
C GLY A 84 0.78 -1.79 13.82
N MET A 85 0.12 -2.43 12.84
CA MET A 85 -1.13 -3.16 13.05
C MET A 85 -0.97 -4.32 14.04
N THR A 86 0.06 -5.15 13.90
CA THR A 86 0.31 -6.28 14.81
C THR A 86 0.60 -5.81 16.22
N ALA A 87 1.34 -4.72 16.40
CA ALA A 87 1.57 -4.14 17.73
C ALA A 87 0.24 -3.68 18.36
N ILE A 88 -0.63 -3.02 17.58
CA ILE A 88 -1.94 -2.57 18.04
C ILE A 88 -2.85 -3.76 18.37
N PHE A 89 -2.99 -4.72 17.47
CA PHE A 89 -3.82 -5.91 17.68
C PHE A 89 -3.27 -6.80 18.81
N GLY A 90 -1.94 -6.92 18.93
CA GLY A 90 -1.28 -7.66 20.00
C GLY A 90 -1.51 -7.02 21.37
N LEU A 91 -1.41 -5.68 21.46
CA LEU A 91 -1.77 -4.95 22.68
C LEU A 91 -3.24 -5.10 23.03
N MET A 92 -4.13 -5.02 22.03
CA MET A 92 -5.56 -5.25 22.24
C MET A 92 -5.83 -6.67 22.72
N ALA A 93 -5.24 -7.68 22.10
CA ALA A 93 -5.37 -9.07 22.52
C ALA A 93 -4.81 -9.32 23.93
N ALA A 94 -3.66 -8.73 24.26
CA ALA A 94 -3.06 -8.82 25.60
C ALA A 94 -3.93 -8.12 26.66
N PHE A 95 -4.49 -6.95 26.34
CA PHE A 95 -5.40 -6.22 27.22
C PHE A 95 -6.72 -6.97 27.40
N SER A 96 -7.28 -7.52 26.31
CA SER A 96 -8.43 -8.41 26.35
C SER A 96 -8.17 -9.64 27.22
N ALA A 97 -7.02 -10.30 27.06
CA ALA A 97 -6.65 -11.46 27.86
C ALA A 97 -6.43 -11.10 29.34
N ALA A 98 -5.86 -9.94 29.64
CA ALA A 98 -5.67 -9.46 31.01
C ALA A 98 -6.99 -9.05 31.70
N LEU A 99 -7.99 -8.59 30.92
CA LEU A 99 -9.33 -8.25 31.40
C LEU A 99 -10.25 -9.47 31.56
N VAL A 100 -9.90 -10.63 30.99
CA VAL A 100 -10.57 -11.88 31.31
C VAL A 100 -10.15 -12.26 32.74
N SER A 101 -11.00 -11.94 33.72
CA SER A 101 -10.78 -12.34 35.12
C SER A 101 -10.53 -13.85 35.19
N PRO A 102 -9.57 -14.33 35.99
CA PRO A 102 -9.44 -15.77 36.29
C PRO A 102 -10.71 -16.36 36.93
N GLU A 103 -11.64 -15.53 37.41
CA GLU A 103 -12.98 -15.97 37.83
C GLU A 103 -13.84 -16.46 36.65
N LEU A 104 -13.74 -15.88 35.44
CA LEU A 104 -14.43 -16.39 34.24
C LEU A 104 -13.97 -17.79 33.82
N LEU A 105 -12.73 -18.17 34.15
CA LEU A 105 -12.20 -19.52 33.95
C LEU A 105 -12.60 -20.50 35.07
N ASN A 106 -13.03 -19.99 36.22
CA ASN A 106 -13.42 -20.77 37.41
C ASN A 106 -14.94 -20.79 37.66
N LEU A 107 -15.73 -20.09 36.85
CA LEU A 107 -17.17 -19.99 37.02
C LEU A 107 -17.86 -21.19 36.36
N ASN A 108 -18.40 -22.06 37.20
CA ASN A 108 -19.46 -23.03 36.89
C ASN A 108 -20.79 -22.29 36.62
N GLN A 109 -20.76 -21.24 35.80
CA GLN A 109 -21.92 -20.44 35.44
C GLN A 109 -22.65 -21.10 34.27
N THR A 110 -23.97 -21.17 34.39
CA THR A 110 -24.84 -21.48 33.25
C THR A 110 -24.53 -20.50 32.11
N THR A 111 -24.55 -20.98 30.86
CA THR A 111 -24.14 -20.25 29.66
C THR A 111 -24.79 -18.85 29.55
N GLU A 112 -26.01 -18.69 30.07
CA GLU A 112 -26.74 -17.41 30.13
C GLU A 112 -26.13 -16.36 31.05
N GLN A 113 -25.57 -16.74 32.21
CA GLN A 113 -24.92 -15.78 33.12
C GLN A 113 -23.59 -15.30 32.55
N ALA A 114 -22.80 -16.20 31.95
CA ALA A 114 -21.56 -15.84 31.27
C ALA A 114 -21.82 -14.89 30.07
N LEU A 115 -22.89 -15.13 29.32
CA LEU A 115 -23.34 -14.25 28.22
C LEU A 115 -23.77 -12.87 28.74
N GLY A 116 -24.56 -12.81 29.83
CA GLY A 116 -25.01 -11.54 30.41
C GLY A 116 -23.87 -10.66 30.97
N TYR A 117 -22.84 -11.27 31.56
CA TYR A 117 -21.63 -10.56 32.00
C TYR A 117 -20.78 -10.08 30.81
N MET A 118 -20.69 -10.86 29.74
CA MET A 118 -19.99 -10.45 28.51
C MET A 118 -20.70 -9.30 27.79
N GLU A 119 -22.03 -9.29 27.75
CA GLU A 119 -22.81 -8.22 27.10
C GLU A 119 -22.76 -6.89 27.85
N THR A 120 -22.69 -6.89 29.19
CA THR A 120 -22.86 -5.66 29.99
C THR A 120 -21.54 -5.05 30.48
N ALA A 121 -20.60 -5.86 30.98
CA ALA A 121 -19.34 -5.37 31.52
C ALA A 121 -18.24 -5.20 30.44
N TRP A 122 -18.32 -5.99 29.36
CA TRP A 122 -17.27 -6.05 28.34
C TRP A 122 -17.56 -5.21 27.09
N ALA A 123 -18.83 -4.87 26.83
CA ALA A 123 -19.21 -4.13 25.62
C ALA A 123 -18.58 -2.74 25.53
N ILE A 124 -18.54 -1.96 26.62
CA ILE A 124 -17.99 -0.59 26.60
C ILE A 124 -16.46 -0.59 26.41
N PRO A 125 -15.66 -1.33 27.21
CA PRO A 125 -14.22 -1.41 27.00
C PRO A 125 -13.84 -2.01 25.64
N ALA A 126 -14.57 -3.02 25.17
CA ALA A 126 -14.33 -3.62 23.86
C ALA A 126 -14.64 -2.65 22.71
N ALA A 127 -15.75 -1.90 22.81
CA ALA A 127 -16.09 -0.87 21.82
C ALA A 127 -15.05 0.25 21.77
N LEU A 128 -14.60 0.75 22.93
CA LEU A 128 -13.54 1.76 23.00
C LEU A 128 -12.21 1.23 22.46
N ALA A 129 -11.85 -0.01 22.77
CA ALA A 129 -10.66 -0.65 22.22
C ALA A 129 -10.75 -0.77 20.69
N LEU A 130 -11.90 -1.18 20.16
CA LEU A 130 -12.12 -1.29 18.72
C LEU A 130 -12.03 0.08 18.03
N ILE A 131 -12.61 1.13 18.62
CA ILE A 131 -12.48 2.51 18.13
C ILE A 131 -11.00 2.95 18.16
N ALA A 132 -10.29 2.67 19.25
CA ALA A 132 -8.87 3.03 19.37
C ALA A 132 -8.02 2.31 18.31
N VAL A 133 -8.25 1.02 18.06
CA VAL A 133 -7.59 0.27 16.99
C VAL A 133 -7.91 0.85 15.63
N PHE A 134 -9.19 1.15 15.37
CA PHE A 134 -9.62 1.76 14.11
C PHE A 134 -8.93 3.11 13.85
N LEU A 135 -8.92 4.00 14.84
CA LEU A 135 -8.26 5.31 14.72
C LEU A 135 -6.74 5.18 14.59
N SER A 136 -6.14 4.18 15.24
CA SER A 136 -4.70 3.91 15.12
C SER A 136 -4.34 3.42 13.71
N ILE A 137 -5.14 2.52 13.13
CA ILE A 137 -5.01 2.09 11.73
C ILE A 137 -5.14 3.27 10.77
N CYS A 138 -6.14 4.14 10.98
CA CYS A 138 -6.32 5.35 10.20
C CYS A 138 -5.12 6.29 10.32
N SER A 139 -4.55 6.43 11.53
CA SER A 139 -3.40 7.28 11.80
C SER A 139 -2.15 6.78 11.09
N ILE A 140 -1.85 5.48 11.19
CA ILE A 140 -0.74 4.85 10.47
C ILE A 140 -0.91 5.08 8.97
N ARG A 141 -2.10 4.77 8.43
CA ARG A 141 -2.36 4.93 7.00
C ARG A 141 -2.20 6.37 6.53
N ALA A 142 -2.82 7.33 7.22
CA ALA A 142 -2.73 8.75 6.89
C ALA A 142 -1.29 9.28 6.93
N SER A 143 -0.50 8.84 7.91
CA SER A 143 0.90 9.25 8.04
C SER A 143 1.81 8.76 6.90
N LEU A 144 1.42 7.67 6.24
CA LEU A 144 2.15 7.04 5.15
C LEU A 144 1.69 7.48 3.76
N LEU A 145 0.52 8.12 3.61
CA LEU A 145 -0.02 8.48 2.28
C LEU A 145 0.92 9.38 1.45
N VAL A 146 1.51 10.41 2.05
CA VAL A 146 2.45 11.31 1.35
C VAL A 146 3.78 10.63 1.03
N PRO A 147 4.44 9.92 1.97
CA PRO A 147 5.61 9.11 1.65
C PRO A 147 5.34 8.07 0.54
N ILE A 148 4.18 7.41 0.56
CA ILE A 148 3.76 6.47 -0.49
C ILE A 148 3.60 7.19 -1.84
N ALA A 149 2.97 8.36 -1.86
CA ALA A 149 2.83 9.17 -3.08
C ALA A 149 4.21 9.56 -3.65
N SER A 150 5.15 9.96 -2.79
CA SER A 150 6.53 10.31 -3.15
C SER A 150 7.30 9.10 -3.72
N ALA A 151 7.15 7.94 -3.07
CA ALA A 151 7.74 6.68 -3.52
C ALA A 151 7.18 6.23 -4.89
N SER A 152 5.91 6.52 -5.17
CA SER A 152 5.25 6.15 -6.42
C SER A 152 5.87 6.82 -7.67
N ILE A 153 6.41 8.03 -7.48
CA ILE A 153 7.11 8.82 -8.51
C ILE A 153 8.62 8.63 -8.45
N GLY A 154 9.17 8.36 -7.25
CA GLY A 154 10.61 8.34 -6.99
C GLY A 154 11.22 9.72 -6.71
N ARG A 155 10.40 10.71 -6.38
CA ARG A 155 10.84 12.06 -6.00
C ARG A 155 10.05 12.57 -4.80
N ASP A 156 10.74 13.34 -3.97
CA ASP A 156 10.15 14.07 -2.87
C ASP A 156 9.44 15.34 -3.38
N PRO A 157 8.47 15.91 -2.63
CA PRO A 157 7.81 17.17 -2.97
C PRO A 157 8.78 18.34 -3.20
N ASP A 158 9.96 18.31 -2.57
CA ASP A 158 10.99 19.34 -2.71
C ASP A 158 11.75 19.27 -4.05
N GLY A 159 11.52 18.22 -4.85
CA GLY A 159 12.20 17.93 -6.11
C GLY A 159 13.47 17.08 -5.97
N LEU A 160 13.82 16.66 -4.75
CA LEU A 160 14.96 15.78 -4.48
C LEU A 160 14.62 14.31 -4.76
N THR A 161 15.65 13.48 -4.87
CA THR A 161 15.51 12.02 -4.97
C THR A 161 14.74 11.48 -3.77
N TYR A 162 13.81 10.55 -4.02
CA TYR A 162 12.98 9.95 -2.99
C TYR A 162 13.79 9.43 -1.80
N THR A 163 13.38 9.87 -0.60
CA THR A 163 13.93 9.39 0.67
C THR A 163 12.81 8.73 1.50
N PRO A 164 12.99 7.49 1.99
CA PRO A 164 11.98 6.82 2.81
C PRO A 164 11.58 7.65 4.02
N PHE A 165 10.27 7.69 4.32
CA PHE A 165 9.66 8.43 5.43
C PHE A 165 9.89 9.94 5.46
N ARG A 166 10.47 10.54 4.41
CA ARG A 166 10.49 11.99 4.30
C ARG A 166 9.06 12.51 4.19
N HIS A 167 8.76 13.61 4.88
CA HIS A 167 7.41 14.18 4.99
C HIS A 167 6.40 13.22 5.65
N PHE A 168 6.87 12.29 6.48
CA PHE A 168 5.99 11.52 7.36
C PHE A 168 5.11 12.47 8.18
N ARG A 169 3.80 12.18 8.25
CA ARG A 169 2.79 13.03 8.92
C ARG A 169 2.59 14.42 8.29
N ALA A 170 3.14 14.70 7.11
CA ALA A 170 2.83 15.94 6.42
C ALA A 170 1.35 15.96 6.00
N SER A 171 0.68 17.10 6.23
CA SER A 171 -0.77 17.24 6.02
C SER A 171 -1.61 16.18 6.73
N PHE A 172 -1.17 15.72 7.91
CA PHE A 172 -1.83 14.63 8.65
C PHE A 172 -3.31 14.89 8.93
N GLY A 173 -3.70 16.09 9.39
CA GLY A 173 -5.09 16.40 9.74
C GLY A 173 -6.09 16.08 8.61
N PRO A 174 -5.98 16.71 7.42
CA PRO A 174 -6.89 16.44 6.32
C PRO A 174 -6.77 15.00 5.80
N LEU A 175 -5.57 14.41 5.76
CA LEU A 175 -5.38 13.03 5.32
C LEU A 175 -5.98 12.01 6.28
N PHE A 176 -5.92 12.28 7.59
CA PHE A 176 -6.53 11.48 8.63
C PHE A 176 -8.04 11.53 8.54
N ALA A 177 -8.62 12.73 8.45
CA ALA A 177 -10.05 12.91 8.25
C ALA A 177 -10.53 12.17 6.99
N LEU A 178 -9.83 12.33 5.87
CA LEU A 178 -10.15 11.63 4.62
C LEU A 178 -10.07 10.11 4.78
N THR A 179 -9.03 9.61 5.46
CA THR A 179 -8.86 8.16 5.69
C THR A 179 -10.00 7.62 6.55
N VAL A 180 -10.36 8.31 7.63
CA VAL A 180 -11.52 7.97 8.48
C VAL A 180 -12.80 7.96 7.66
N THR A 181 -13.07 9.03 6.90
CA THR A 181 -14.27 9.12 6.04
C THR A 181 -14.30 8.00 5.00
N SER A 182 -13.17 7.63 4.41
CA SER A 182 -13.10 6.54 3.43
C SER A 182 -13.48 5.18 4.04
N TYR A 183 -12.98 4.87 5.24
CA TYR A 183 -13.29 3.59 5.90
C TYR A 183 -14.69 3.58 6.49
N VAL A 184 -15.11 4.65 7.18
CA VAL A 184 -16.47 4.76 7.72
C VAL A 184 -17.50 4.71 6.58
N GLY A 185 -17.24 5.41 5.48
CA GLY A 185 -18.08 5.36 4.28
C GLY A 185 -18.17 3.94 3.70
N ALA A 186 -17.05 3.22 3.60
CA ALA A 186 -17.05 1.83 3.16
C ALA A 186 -17.86 0.91 4.10
N ILE A 187 -17.69 1.06 5.43
CA ILE A 187 -18.42 0.29 6.44
C ILE A 187 -19.93 0.53 6.32
N ILE A 188 -20.35 1.79 6.16
CA ILE A 188 -21.76 2.16 5.97
C ILE A 188 -22.29 1.52 4.69
N LEU A 189 -21.58 1.67 3.56
CA LEU A 189 -22.00 1.10 2.28
C LEU A 189 -22.10 -0.43 2.33
N TYR A 190 -21.12 -1.13 2.92
CA TYR A 190 -21.20 -2.58 3.11
C TYR A 190 -22.40 -2.97 3.98
N SER A 191 -22.63 -2.25 5.08
CA SER A 191 -23.79 -2.48 5.96
C SER A 191 -25.11 -2.28 5.21
N CYS A 192 -25.21 -1.24 4.37
CA CYS A 192 -26.37 -1.00 3.53
C CYS A 192 -26.63 -2.15 2.55
N ILE A 193 -25.58 -2.72 1.93
CA ILE A 193 -25.72 -3.88 1.04
C ILE A 193 -26.24 -5.11 1.80
N ILE A 194 -25.73 -5.35 3.02
CA ILE A 194 -26.21 -6.45 3.87
C ILE A 194 -27.69 -6.25 4.22
N ILE A 195 -28.06 -5.05 4.70
CA ILE A 195 -29.46 -4.74 5.03
C ILE A 195 -30.36 -4.89 3.81
N LEU A 196 -29.95 -4.41 2.64
CA LEU A 196 -30.69 -4.54 1.40
C LEU A 196 -30.88 -6.01 1.01
N THR A 197 -29.86 -6.84 1.21
CA THR A 197 -29.92 -8.30 0.94
C THR A 197 -30.91 -9.00 1.88
N ILE A 198 -31.01 -8.56 3.14
CA ILE A 198 -31.97 -9.07 4.11
C ILE A 198 -33.40 -8.63 3.73
N VAL A 199 -33.61 -7.33 3.50
CA VAL A 199 -34.94 -6.76 3.22
C VAL A 199 -35.52 -7.23 1.88
N SER A 200 -34.67 -7.49 0.89
CA SER A 200 -35.10 -8.04 -0.41
C SER A 200 -35.42 -9.54 -0.38
N GLY A 201 -35.25 -10.22 0.76
CA GLY A 201 -35.43 -11.67 0.88
C GLY A 201 -34.30 -12.51 0.25
N MET A 202 -33.27 -11.86 -0.30
CA MET A 202 -32.14 -12.53 -0.95
C MET A 202 -31.21 -13.25 0.04
N ALA A 203 -31.33 -12.99 1.34
CA ALA A 203 -30.50 -13.61 2.38
C ALA A 203 -30.54 -15.15 2.33
N GLN A 204 -31.72 -15.75 2.14
CA GLN A 204 -31.86 -17.21 2.06
C GLN A 204 -31.20 -17.78 0.80
N THR A 205 -31.30 -17.05 -0.32
CA THR A 205 -30.63 -17.41 -1.58
C THR A 205 -29.12 -17.39 -1.39
N LEU A 206 -28.60 -16.36 -0.72
CA LEU A 206 -27.16 -16.22 -0.46
C LEU A 206 -26.60 -17.33 0.44
N VAL A 207 -27.38 -17.77 1.44
CA VAL A 207 -27.00 -18.92 2.28
C VAL A 207 -26.94 -20.21 1.47
N ALA A 208 -27.94 -20.44 0.60
CA ALA A 208 -27.95 -21.60 -0.30
C ALA A 208 -26.75 -21.57 -1.27
N ASP A 209 -26.45 -20.39 -1.83
CA ASP A 209 -25.32 -20.17 -2.73
C ASP A 209 -23.97 -20.42 -2.05
N VAL A 210 -23.79 -19.97 -0.81
CA VAL A 210 -22.58 -20.24 -0.02
C VAL A 210 -22.43 -21.74 0.27
N GLN A 211 -23.54 -22.41 0.59
CA GLN A 211 -23.53 -23.85 0.85
C GLN A 211 -23.23 -24.65 -0.43
N GLU A 212 -23.74 -24.19 -1.56
CA GLU A 212 -23.42 -24.77 -2.86
C GLU A 212 -21.94 -24.58 -3.22
N PHE A 213 -21.40 -23.39 -3.01
CA PHE A 213 -19.96 -23.13 -3.17
C PHE A 213 -19.11 -24.05 -2.27
N ALA A 214 -19.55 -24.29 -1.04
CA ALA A 214 -18.92 -25.24 -0.12
C ALA A 214 -18.98 -26.68 -0.63
N ASN A 215 -20.08 -27.08 -1.28
CA ASN A 215 -20.22 -28.40 -1.89
C ASN A 215 -19.32 -28.56 -3.13
N MET A 216 -19.20 -27.51 -3.95
CA MET A 216 -18.25 -27.51 -5.07
C MET A 216 -16.79 -27.65 -4.62
N THR A 217 -16.41 -26.94 -3.54
CA THR A 217 -15.04 -27.04 -2.98
C THR A 217 -14.76 -28.41 -2.36
N LYS A 218 -15.79 -29.11 -1.86
CA LYS A 218 -15.69 -30.51 -1.39
C LYS A 218 -15.75 -31.54 -2.52
N GLY A 219 -16.00 -31.13 -3.77
CA GLY A 219 -16.15 -32.03 -4.91
C GLY A 219 -17.47 -32.80 -4.93
N THR A 220 -18.45 -32.42 -4.12
CA THR A 220 -19.78 -33.07 -4.07
C THR A 220 -20.79 -32.45 -5.03
N ALA A 221 -20.43 -31.36 -5.72
CA ALA A 221 -21.24 -30.69 -6.72
C ALA A 221 -20.40 -30.28 -7.95
N PRO A 222 -20.99 -30.19 -9.15
CA PRO A 222 -20.28 -29.74 -10.35
C PRO A 222 -19.89 -28.27 -10.23
N LEU A 223 -18.72 -27.92 -10.78
CA LEU A 223 -18.26 -26.53 -10.87
C LEU A 223 -19.18 -25.72 -11.79
N ARG A 224 -19.93 -24.77 -11.23
CA ARG A 224 -20.73 -23.81 -11.99
C ARG A 224 -20.61 -22.40 -11.41
N PRO A 225 -20.67 -21.35 -12.24
CA PRO A 225 -20.61 -19.98 -11.75
C PRO A 225 -21.89 -19.62 -10.99
N ILE A 226 -21.73 -19.20 -9.73
CA ILE A 226 -22.82 -18.71 -8.89
C ILE A 226 -22.90 -17.19 -9.05
N TRP A 227 -23.74 -16.73 -9.99
CA TRP A 227 -23.78 -15.32 -10.41
C TRP A 227 -24.15 -14.34 -9.30
N SER A 228 -25.00 -14.73 -8.36
CA SER A 228 -25.35 -13.94 -7.17
C SER A 228 -24.12 -13.62 -6.31
N LEU A 229 -23.27 -14.61 -6.02
CA LEU A 229 -22.01 -14.41 -5.29
C LEU A 229 -21.03 -13.56 -6.10
N VAL A 230 -20.96 -13.76 -7.42
CA VAL A 230 -20.11 -12.94 -8.30
C VAL A 230 -20.55 -11.48 -8.28
N ILE A 231 -21.86 -11.21 -8.42
CA ILE A 231 -22.40 -9.85 -8.39
C ILE A 231 -22.14 -9.21 -7.02
N LEU A 232 -22.40 -9.94 -5.92
CA LEU A 232 -22.11 -9.44 -4.58
C LEU A 232 -20.63 -9.09 -4.43
N TRP A 233 -19.73 -9.97 -4.88
CA TRP A 233 -18.30 -9.72 -4.86
C TRP A 233 -17.91 -8.49 -5.68
N VAL A 234 -18.49 -8.30 -6.89
CA VAL A 234 -18.26 -7.11 -7.72
C VAL A 234 -18.70 -5.84 -6.99
N VAL A 235 -19.88 -5.83 -6.37
CA VAL A 235 -20.37 -4.68 -5.60
C VAL A 235 -19.43 -4.36 -4.44
N TYR A 236 -18.99 -5.37 -3.70
CA TYR A 236 -18.04 -5.18 -2.61
C TYR A 236 -16.69 -4.65 -3.12
N ALA A 237 -16.19 -5.18 -4.23
CA ALA A 237 -14.97 -4.72 -4.87
C ALA A 237 -15.09 -3.26 -5.33
N LEU A 238 -16.23 -2.84 -5.88
CA LEU A 238 -16.47 -1.45 -6.30
C LEU A 238 -16.47 -0.48 -5.11
N ILE A 239 -17.10 -0.84 -3.99
CA ILE A 239 -17.06 -0.04 -2.75
C ILE A 239 -15.62 0.06 -2.24
N GLY A 240 -14.89 -1.06 -2.23
CA GLY A 240 -13.47 -1.09 -1.87
C GLY A 240 -12.61 -0.19 -2.76
N ILE A 241 -12.81 -0.26 -4.08
CA ILE A 241 -12.12 0.59 -5.07
C ILE A 241 -12.44 2.06 -4.85
N TRP A 242 -13.69 2.40 -4.53
CA TRP A 242 -14.10 3.78 -4.24
C TRP A 242 -13.36 4.33 -3.01
N ALA A 243 -13.41 3.61 -1.88
CA ALA A 243 -12.74 4.03 -0.65
C ALA A 243 -11.21 4.14 -0.83
N PHE A 244 -10.65 3.19 -1.57
CA PHE A 244 -9.24 3.17 -1.95
C PHE A 244 -8.85 4.35 -2.85
N SER A 245 -9.69 4.70 -3.83
CA SER A 245 -9.45 5.81 -4.75
C SER A 245 -9.44 7.15 -4.02
N LEU A 246 -10.34 7.32 -3.04
CA LEU A 246 -10.33 8.49 -2.16
C LEU A 246 -8.99 8.65 -1.43
N GLN A 247 -8.47 7.57 -0.82
CA GLN A 247 -7.18 7.61 -0.12
C GLN A 247 -6.03 7.97 -1.07
N CYS A 248 -6.04 7.42 -2.29
CA CYS A 248 -5.03 7.75 -3.30
C CYS A 248 -5.09 9.21 -3.70
N ALA A 249 -6.29 9.73 -4.00
CA ALA A 249 -6.50 11.13 -4.33
C ALA A 249 -6.02 12.04 -3.19
N GLY A 250 -6.32 11.68 -1.93
CA GLY A 250 -5.81 12.37 -0.75
C GLY A 250 -4.28 12.43 -0.72
N GLY A 251 -3.61 11.29 -0.91
CA GLY A 251 -2.14 11.23 -0.98
C GLY A 251 -1.55 12.09 -2.10
N VAL A 252 -2.19 12.11 -3.27
CA VAL A 252 -1.79 12.98 -4.40
C VAL A 252 -1.94 14.46 -4.06
N VAL A 253 -3.09 14.87 -3.53
CA VAL A 253 -3.33 16.26 -3.14
C VAL A 253 -2.37 16.71 -2.04
N GLY A 254 -2.13 15.87 -1.03
CA GLY A 254 -1.15 16.14 0.02
C GLY A 254 0.26 16.32 -0.51
N TYR A 255 0.67 15.49 -1.48
CA TYR A 255 1.96 15.64 -2.17
C TYR A 255 2.04 16.95 -2.96
N LEU A 256 0.98 17.29 -3.72
CA LEU A 256 0.94 18.50 -4.55
C LEU A 256 0.96 19.78 -3.70
N ASP A 257 0.21 19.83 -2.60
CA ASP A 257 0.22 20.96 -1.67
C ASP A 257 1.62 21.22 -1.10
N LEU A 258 2.34 20.17 -0.71
CA LEU A 258 3.73 20.29 -0.25
C LEU A 258 4.67 20.75 -1.36
N LYS A 259 4.50 20.22 -2.58
CA LYS A 259 5.30 20.61 -3.74
C LYS A 259 5.12 22.11 -4.03
N THR A 260 3.87 22.58 -4.07
CA THR A 260 3.55 24.01 -4.27
C THR A 260 4.17 24.86 -3.15
N LYS A 261 4.05 24.45 -1.88
CA LYS A 261 4.68 25.16 -0.75
C LYS A 261 6.20 25.20 -0.85
N ALA A 262 6.84 24.13 -1.34
CA ALA A 262 8.28 24.08 -1.55
C ALA A 262 8.72 24.98 -2.71
N GLU A 263 7.93 25.07 -3.77
CA GLU A 263 8.18 25.98 -4.91
C GLU A 263 8.05 27.45 -4.50
N THR A 264 7.05 27.82 -3.69
CA THR A 264 6.88 29.18 -3.17
C THR A 264 8.00 29.60 -2.21
N LYS A 265 8.57 28.64 -1.46
CA LYS A 265 9.66 28.90 -0.51
C LYS A 265 11.04 29.04 -1.15
N LYS A 266 11.22 28.63 -2.40
CA LYS A 266 12.49 28.88 -3.10
C LYS A 266 12.60 30.39 -3.25
N PRO A 267 13.59 31.06 -2.62
CA PRO A 267 13.81 32.48 -2.88
C PRO A 267 13.92 32.64 -4.38
N PHE A 268 13.31 33.70 -4.90
CA PHE A 268 13.46 34.15 -6.27
C PHE A 268 14.95 34.44 -6.48
N MET A 269 15.76 33.41 -6.69
CA MET A 269 17.13 33.58 -7.13
C MET A 269 16.95 34.23 -8.50
N PRO A 270 17.42 35.48 -8.70
CA PRO A 270 17.44 36.05 -10.03
C PRO A 270 18.10 35.00 -10.90
N THR A 271 17.38 34.61 -11.95
CA THR A 271 17.77 33.65 -12.97
C THR A 271 19.28 33.62 -13.03
N GLN A 272 19.90 32.56 -12.48
CA GLN A 272 21.32 32.35 -12.71
C GLN A 272 21.45 32.45 -14.22
N PRO A 273 22.25 33.42 -14.75
CA PRO A 273 22.35 33.59 -16.18
C PRO A 273 22.69 32.22 -16.72
N LYS A 274 21.77 31.73 -17.57
CA LYS A 274 21.86 30.46 -18.29
C LYS A 274 23.34 30.22 -18.54
N PRO A 275 23.97 29.13 -18.01
CA PRO A 275 25.39 28.91 -18.19
C PRO A 275 25.64 29.15 -19.66
N GLN A 276 26.36 30.22 -19.94
CA GLN A 276 26.57 30.71 -21.29
C GLN A 276 27.04 29.47 -22.03
N GLN A 277 26.22 28.98 -22.99
CA GLN A 277 26.51 27.75 -23.71
C GLN A 277 27.96 27.91 -24.13
N THR A 278 28.83 27.10 -23.51
CA THR A 278 30.23 27.11 -23.89
C THR A 278 30.15 26.81 -25.38
N PRO A 279 30.62 27.71 -26.26
CA PRO A 279 30.55 27.45 -27.68
C PRO A 279 31.11 26.04 -27.88
N PRO A 280 30.45 25.19 -28.69
CA PRO A 280 30.96 23.86 -28.96
C PRO A 280 32.44 24.02 -29.25
N PRO A 281 33.33 23.22 -28.62
CA PRO A 281 34.76 23.40 -28.79
C PRO A 281 34.99 23.48 -30.29
N VAL A 282 35.43 24.65 -30.76
CA VAL A 282 35.79 24.86 -32.15
C VAL A 282 36.68 23.67 -32.43
N ALA A 283 36.25 22.83 -33.38
CA ALA A 283 37.03 21.71 -33.83
C ALA A 283 38.35 22.32 -34.27
N LYS A 284 39.34 22.35 -33.38
CA LYS A 284 40.72 22.53 -33.74
C LYS A 284 40.96 21.32 -34.60
N SER A 285 40.83 21.53 -35.90
CA SER A 285 41.38 20.70 -36.95
C SER A 285 42.89 20.69 -36.74
N GLY A 286 43.34 20.05 -35.68
CA GLY A 286 44.69 19.56 -35.62
C GLY A 286 44.83 18.58 -36.78
N PRO A 287 45.96 18.61 -37.49
CA PRO A 287 46.21 17.62 -38.54
C PRO A 287 45.98 16.24 -37.92
N LYS A 288 45.07 15.46 -38.51
CA LYS A 288 44.85 14.07 -38.13
C LYS A 288 46.12 13.31 -38.54
N LEU A 289 47.10 13.29 -37.66
CA LEU A 289 48.31 12.50 -37.83
C LEU A 289 47.89 11.03 -37.95
N SER A 290 48.28 10.42 -39.05
CA SER A 290 48.06 8.99 -39.27
C SER A 290 48.78 8.18 -38.20
N SER A 291 48.31 6.95 -37.96
CA SER A 291 48.94 6.03 -36.99
C SER A 291 50.44 5.82 -37.27
N ASP A 292 50.85 5.94 -38.53
CA ASP A 292 52.24 5.77 -38.94
C ASP A 292 53.10 7.00 -38.61
N GLU A 293 52.55 8.21 -38.74
CA GLU A 293 53.23 9.44 -38.32
C GLU A 293 53.41 9.50 -36.80
N LEU A 294 52.44 8.98 -36.04
CA LEU A 294 52.56 8.86 -34.58
C LEU A 294 53.64 7.83 -34.17
N ARG A 295 53.82 6.75 -34.94
CA ARG A 295 54.93 5.80 -34.73
C ARG A 295 56.28 6.40 -35.11
N ALA A 296 56.35 7.17 -36.19
CA ALA A 296 57.57 7.87 -36.59
C ALA A 296 58.00 8.91 -35.53
N LEU A 297 57.04 9.67 -34.97
CA LEU A 297 57.30 10.63 -33.89
C LEU A 297 57.75 9.96 -32.58
N ARG A 298 57.28 8.75 -32.28
CA ARG A 298 57.80 7.99 -31.12
C ARG A 298 59.23 7.50 -31.36
N LYS A 299 59.51 6.98 -32.56
CA LYS A 299 60.86 6.53 -32.92
C LYS A 299 61.87 7.68 -32.91
N SER A 300 61.49 8.87 -33.40
CA SER A 300 62.41 10.02 -33.41
C SER A 300 62.75 10.50 -32.00
N ARG A 301 61.79 10.52 -31.07
CA ARG A 301 62.05 10.87 -29.67
C ARG A 301 62.95 9.86 -28.96
N GLN A 302 62.75 8.57 -29.21
CA GLN A 302 63.61 7.52 -28.63
C GLN A 302 65.05 7.57 -29.16
N ALA A 303 65.26 8.04 -30.39
CA ALA A 303 66.58 8.21 -30.97
C ALA A 303 67.31 9.47 -30.47
N THR A 304 66.62 10.40 -29.80
CA THR A 304 67.24 11.63 -29.25
C THR A 304 67.66 11.46 -27.79
N GLU A 305 67.19 10.41 -27.12
CA GLU A 305 67.50 10.07 -25.73
C GLU A 305 68.60 8.99 -25.58
N ALA A 306 69.22 8.58 -26.70
CA ALA A 306 70.36 7.67 -26.75
C ALA A 306 71.59 8.39 -27.31
#